data_AF-Q9U9R0-F1
#
_entry.id   AF-Q9U9R0-F1
#
_cell.length_a   1.000
_cell.length_b   1.000
_cell.length_c   1.000
_cell.angle_alpha   90.00
_cell.angle_beta   90.00
_cell.angle_gamma   90.00
#
_symmetry.space_group_name_H-M   'P 1'
#
loop_
_entity.id
_entity.type
_entity.pdbx_description
1 polymer ?
#
loop_
_entity_poly.entity_id
_entity_poly.type
_entity_poly.pdbx_seq_one_letter_code
_entity_poly.pdbx_strand_id
1 'polypeptide(L)' 'KARFGASQLADPWNSELDARQERSIPLQLDRRTGKIVGSEDCLYLNVYTKH' A
#
# COMPACT_ATOMS: atom_id res chain seq x y z
N LYS A 1 -8.48 12.65 6.91
CA LYS A 1 -9.81 12.93 6.30
C LYS A 1 -10.33 11.77 5.44
N ALA A 2 -9.47 11.03 4.73
CA ALA A 2 -9.88 9.94 3.83
C ALA A 2 -10.32 8.63 4.53
N ARG A 3 -10.11 8.47 5.84
CA ARG A 3 -10.55 7.28 6.58
C ARG A 3 -12.07 7.11 6.46
N PHE A 4 -12.50 5.93 6.03
CA PHE A 4 -13.91 5.59 5.75
C PHE A 4 -14.57 6.37 4.60
N GLY A 5 -13.77 7.05 3.76
CA GLY A 5 -14.20 7.60 2.49
C GLY A 5 -13.84 6.68 1.31
N ALA A 6 -14.39 6.95 0.13
CA ALA A 6 -13.94 6.30 -1.09
C ALA A 6 -12.48 6.65 -1.40
N SER A 7 -11.79 5.76 -2.12
CA SER A 7 -10.42 6.03 -2.59
C SER A 7 -10.40 7.29 -3.44
N GLN A 8 -9.34 8.07 -3.28
CA GLN A 8 -9.05 9.24 -4.11
C GLN A 8 -7.96 8.88 -5.10
N LEU A 9 -7.78 9.72 -6.12
CA LEU A 9 -6.65 9.58 -7.04
C LEU A 9 -5.34 9.82 -6.28
N ALA A 10 -4.29 9.09 -6.66
CA ALA A 10 -2.95 9.35 -6.14
C ALA A 10 -2.47 10.73 -6.58
N ASP A 11 -1.71 11.39 -5.72
CA ASP A 11 -1.09 12.67 -6.06
C ASP A 11 -0.09 12.49 -7.21
N PRO A 12 -0.01 13.46 -8.14
CA PRO A 12 1.02 13.44 -9.17
C PRO A 12 2.42 13.56 -8.54
N TRP A 13 3.40 12.89 -9.11
CA TRP A 13 4.80 12.99 -8.70
C TRP A 13 5.63 13.74 -9.75
N ASN A 14 6.56 14.57 -9.29
CA ASN A 14 7.46 15.35 -10.15
C ASN A 14 8.86 14.72 -10.30
N SER A 15 9.11 13.59 -9.63
CA SER A 15 10.39 12.87 -9.63
C SER A 15 10.17 11.36 -9.67
N GLU A 16 11.19 10.62 -10.10
CA GLU A 16 11.16 9.15 -10.03
C GLU A 16 10.92 8.67 -8.59
N LEU A 17 10.06 7.66 -8.44
CA LEU A 17 9.75 7.02 -7.17
C LEU A 17 10.39 5.64 -7.15
N ASP A 18 10.99 5.26 -6.02
CA ASP A 18 11.54 3.92 -5.84
C ASP A 18 10.42 2.88 -5.70
N ALA A 19 10.35 1.98 -6.69
CA ALA A 19 9.39 0.88 -6.79
C ALA A 19 10.06 -0.51 -6.69
N ARG A 20 11.28 -0.58 -6.14
CA ARG A 20 12.03 -1.86 -6.00
C ARG A 20 11.62 -2.69 -4.79
N GLN A 21 10.84 -2.10 -3.88
CA GLN A 21 10.42 -2.73 -2.63
C GLN A 21 8.90 -2.68 -2.50
N GLU A 22 8.34 -3.74 -1.92
CA GLU A 22 6.92 -3.79 -1.59
C GLU A 22 6.59 -2.75 -0.51
N ARG A 23 5.41 -2.14 -0.64
CA ARG A 23 4.85 -1.25 0.38
C ARG A 23 4.04 -2.04 1.41
N SER A 24 3.63 -1.37 2.48
CA SER A 24 2.87 -2.01 3.56
C SER A 24 1.55 -2.59 3.07
N ILE A 25 1.21 -3.77 3.56
CA ILE A 25 -0.13 -4.36 3.43
C ILE A 25 -1.18 -3.55 4.21
N PRO A 26 -2.49 -3.73 3.92
CA PRO A 26 -3.55 -3.12 4.71
C PRO A 26 -3.49 -3.56 6.17
N LEU A 27 -3.79 -2.61 7.07
CA LEU A 27 -3.89 -2.85 8.51
C LEU A 27 -4.87 -4.00 8.79
N GLN A 28 -4.37 -5.10 9.36
CA GLN A 28 -5.13 -6.32 9.57
C GLN A 28 -4.58 -7.15 10.74
N LEU A 29 -5.38 -8.12 11.19
CA LEU A 29 -4.94 -9.12 12.16
C LEU A 29 -4.18 -10.24 11.42
N ASP A 30 -2.88 -10.38 11.68
CA ASP A 30 -2.11 -11.51 11.20
C ASP A 30 -2.62 -12.80 11.86
N ARG A 31 -3.17 -13.71 11.04
CA ARG A 31 -3.84 -14.92 11.54
C ARG A 31 -2.91 -15.92 12.22
N ARG A 32 -1.61 -15.88 11.92
CA ARG A 32 -0.62 -16.82 12.45
C ARG A 32 -0.10 -16.38 13.82
N THR A 33 0.15 -15.09 13.98
CA THR A 33 0.75 -14.49 15.18
C THR A 33 -0.26 -13.85 16.11
N GLY A 34 -1.48 -13.60 15.64
CA GLY A 34 -2.53 -12.91 16.40
C GLY A 34 -2.25 -11.43 16.64
N LYS A 35 -1.27 -10.85 15.93
CA LYS A 35 -0.88 -9.45 16.08
C LYS A 35 -1.52 -8.58 14.99
N ILE A 36 -1.81 -7.33 15.33
CA ILE A 36 -2.18 -6.33 14.33
C ILE A 36 -0.91 -5.92 13.57
N VAL A 37 -0.95 -6.00 12.24
CA VAL A 37 0.16 -5.69 11.32
C VAL A 37 -0.34 -4.85 10.15
N GLY A 38 0.58 -4.24 9.39
CA GLY A 38 0.24 -3.44 8.22
C GLY A 38 0.06 -1.94 8.54
N SER A 39 -0.53 -1.21 7.61
CA SER A 39 -0.68 0.25 7.64
C SER A 39 -2.02 0.68 7.02
N GLU A 40 -2.52 1.86 7.38
CA GLU A 40 -3.62 2.50 6.66
C GLU A 40 -3.17 3.08 5.31
N ASP A 41 -1.90 3.48 5.21
CA ASP A 41 -1.26 3.82 3.94
C ASP A 41 -0.80 2.54 3.25
N CYS A 42 -1.70 1.95 2.47
CA CYS A 42 -1.56 0.60 1.91
C CYS A 42 -2.12 0.43 0.50
N LEU A 43 -2.61 1.49 -0.14
CA LEU A 43 -3.23 1.44 -1.46
C LEU A 43 -2.17 1.46 -2.57
N TYR A 44 -1.40 0.38 -2.67
CA TYR A 44 -0.33 0.18 -3.65
C TYR A 44 -0.57 -1.07 -4.49
N LEU A 45 0.04 -1.11 -5.68
CA LEU A 45 0.06 -2.27 -6.56
C LEU A 45 1.49 -2.57 -7.00
N ASN A 46 1.75 -3.83 -7.33
CA ASN A 46 3.01 -4.29 -7.88
C ASN A 46 2.75 -4.83 -9.30
N VAL A 47 3.61 -4.47 -10.27
CA VAL A 47 3.50 -4.90 -11.67
C VAL A 47 4.67 -5.82 -12.02
N TYR A 48 4.38 -6.95 -12.68
CA TYR A 48 5.38 -7.92 -13.12
C TYR A 48 5.22 -8.18 -14.62
N THR A 49 6.32 -8.16 -15.36
CA THR A 49 6.37 -8.49 -16.79
C THR A 49 7.58 -9.38 -17.07
N LYS A 50 7.53 -10.12 -18.18
CA LYS A 50 8.74 -10.78 -18.71
C LYS A 50 9.75 -9.70 -19.12
N HIS A 51 11.03 -10.06 -19.00
CA HIS A 51 12.14 -9.28 -19.55
C HIS A 51 12.09 -9.27 -21.08
#